data_AF-A0A530YN01-F1
#
_entry.id   AF-A0A530YN01-F1
#
_cell.length_a   1.000
_cell.length_b   1.000
_cell.length_c   1.000
_cell.angle_alpha   90.00
_cell.angle_beta   90.00
_cell.angle_gamma   90.00
#
_symmetry.space_group_name_H-M   'P 1'
#
loop_
_entity.id
_entity.type
_entity.pdbx_description
1 polymer ?
#
loop_
_entity_poly.entity_id
_entity_poly.type
_entity_poly.pdbx_seq_one_letter_code
_entity_poly.pdbx_strand_id
1 'polypeptide(L)'
;MIISGSDSAIADLTTNETRGEFSIALEDMACAWATALSDGKRPASWSVYDRLQSRSMAGIVVPSFAPSAEMEDRNLVLWDWGPDLPHKVAVFDPSGRLPKDQLSLR
;
A
#
# COMPACT_ATOMS: atom_id res chain seq x y z
N MET A 1 -13.01 -9.20 -0.05
CA MET A 1 -13.16 -8.06 -0.97
C MET A 1 -12.77 -8.57 -2.35
N ILE A 2 -13.74 -8.79 -3.24
CA ILE A 2 -13.46 -9.15 -4.64
C ILE A 2 -13.44 -7.83 -5.41
N ILE A 3 -12.30 -7.40 -5.90
CA ILE A 3 -12.22 -6.27 -6.84
C ILE A 3 -12.15 -6.88 -8.24
N SER A 4 -13.19 -6.65 -9.05
CA SER A 4 -13.27 -7.10 -10.44
C SER A 4 -13.61 -5.90 -11.33
N GLY A 5 -12.72 -5.59 -12.28
CA GLY A 5 -13.02 -4.92 -13.54
C GLY A 5 -13.11 -3.38 -13.60
N SER A 6 -12.29 -2.81 -14.50
CA SER A 6 -12.25 -1.44 -15.07
C SER A 6 -11.86 -0.27 -14.15
N ASP A 7 -10.65 0.26 -14.35
CA ASP A 7 -10.03 1.43 -13.70
C ASP A 7 -10.19 1.51 -12.17
N SER A 8 -9.79 0.44 -11.47
CA SER A 8 -9.56 0.53 -10.03
C SER A 8 -8.38 1.47 -9.77
N ALA A 9 -8.63 2.59 -9.06
CA ALA A 9 -7.57 3.48 -8.59
C ALA A 9 -6.59 2.78 -7.62
N ILE A 10 -6.89 1.55 -7.20
CA ILE A 10 -6.02 0.70 -6.40
C ILE A 10 -5.39 -0.37 -7.30
N ALA A 11 -4.07 -0.35 -7.42
CA ALA A 11 -3.32 -1.36 -8.16
C ALA A 11 -3.06 -2.61 -7.29
N ASP A 12 -3.37 -3.80 -7.81
CA ASP A 12 -3.08 -5.06 -7.13
C ASP A 12 -1.68 -5.57 -7.52
N LEU A 13 -0.69 -5.37 -6.65
CA LEU A 13 0.69 -5.79 -6.90
C LEU A 13 1.00 -7.18 -6.34
N THR A 14 -0.02 -7.96 -5.99
CA THR A 14 0.17 -9.32 -5.47
C THR A 14 0.49 -10.31 -6.58
N THR A 15 0.09 -10.01 -7.81
CA THR A 15 0.30 -10.85 -8.99
C THR A 15 1.55 -10.46 -9.77
N ASN A 16 2.11 -11.42 -10.53
CA ASN A 16 3.24 -11.13 -11.42
C ASN A 16 2.80 -10.25 -12.60
N GLU A 17 1.57 -10.43 -13.11
CA GLU A 17 1.07 -9.71 -14.27
C GLU A 17 1.03 -8.20 -14.01
N THR A 18 0.35 -7.78 -12.94
CA THR A 18 0.18 -6.35 -12.62
C THR A 18 1.50 -5.71 -12.19
N ARG A 19 2.38 -6.45 -11.51
CA ARG A 19 3.77 -5.98 -11.28
C ARG A 19 4.51 -5.73 -12.58
N GLY A 20 4.36 -6.60 -13.58
CA GLY A 20 4.93 -6.43 -14.91
C GLY A 20 4.40 -5.18 -15.63
N GLU A 21 3.09 -4.96 -15.59
CA GLU A 21 2.43 -3.78 -16.18
C GLU A 21 2.99 -2.46 -15.65
N PHE A 22 3.28 -2.40 -14.36
CA PHE A 22 3.84 -1.22 -13.71
C PHE A 22 5.37 -1.23 -13.60
N SER A 23 6.04 -2.28 -14.09
CA SER A 23 7.51 -2.45 -13.98
C SER A 23 8.00 -2.33 -12.54
N ILE A 24 7.33 -3.04 -11.63
CA ILE A 24 7.63 -3.11 -10.19
C ILE A 24 8.23 -4.47 -9.87
N ALA A 25 9.43 -4.48 -9.30
CA ALA A 25 10.08 -5.69 -8.83
C ALA A 25 9.53 -6.11 -7.45
N LEU A 26 9.46 -7.42 -7.18
CA LEU A 26 9.03 -7.91 -5.87
C LEU A 26 10.04 -7.47 -4.78
N GLU A 27 11.31 -7.42 -5.14
CA GLU A 27 12.44 -7.07 -4.28
C GLU A 27 12.41 -5.60 -3.86
N ASP A 28 11.92 -4.70 -4.73
CA ASP A 28 11.72 -3.30 -4.38
C ASP A 28 10.71 -3.18 -3.23
N MET A 29 9.61 -3.94 -3.31
CA MET A 29 8.59 -3.99 -2.25
C MET A 29 9.10 -4.67 -0.97
N ALA A 30 9.91 -5.72 -1.12
CA ALA A 30 10.49 -6.50 -0.03
C ALA A 30 11.72 -5.84 0.63
N CYS A 31 12.12 -4.64 0.19
CA CYS A 31 13.37 -4.04 0.64
C CYS A 31 13.41 -3.80 2.16
N ALA A 32 14.61 -3.80 2.73
CA ALA A 32 14.86 -3.46 4.14
C ALA A 32 14.68 -1.95 4.39
N TRP A 33 13.45 -1.46 4.28
CA TRP A 33 13.10 -0.04 4.31
C TRP A 33 13.59 0.66 5.57
N ALA A 34 13.49 0.01 6.73
CA ALA A 34 13.90 0.58 8.00
C ALA A 34 15.42 0.83 8.04
N THR A 35 16.21 -0.11 7.53
CA THR A 35 17.66 0.03 7.40
C THR A 35 18.04 1.11 6.39
N ALA A 36 17.34 1.19 5.26
CA ALA A 36 17.56 2.26 4.29
C ALA A 36 17.35 3.64 4.93
N LEU A 37 16.26 3.82 5.68
CA LEU A 37 16.01 5.07 6.41
C LEU A 37 17.05 5.34 7.50
N SER A 38 17.47 4.33 8.28
CA SER A 38 18.51 4.52 9.32
C SER A 38 19.85 4.93 8.71
N ASP A 39 20.14 4.48 7.49
CA ASP A 39 21.32 4.84 6.72
C ASP A 39 21.21 6.21 6.01
N GLY A 40 20.09 6.92 6.16
CA GLY A 40 19.82 8.17 5.44
C GLY A 40 19.59 7.98 3.93
N LYS A 41 19.24 6.76 3.50
CA LYS A 41 18.95 6.40 2.11
C LYS A 41 17.44 6.34 1.87
N ARG A 42 17.02 6.59 0.63
CA ARG A 42 15.64 6.37 0.20
C ARG A 42 15.38 4.85 0.04
N PRO A 43 14.35 4.28 0.69
CA PRO A 43 13.96 2.89 0.47
C PRO A 43 13.59 2.60 -0.99
N ALA A 44 13.95 1.44 -1.51
CA ALA A 44 13.59 1.03 -2.87
C ALA A 44 12.08 0.94 -3.06
N SER A 45 11.33 0.54 -2.03
CA SER A 45 9.87 0.44 -2.02
C SER A 45 9.18 1.78 -2.33
N TRP A 46 9.82 2.92 -2.04
CA TRP A 46 9.22 4.23 -2.34
C TRP A 46 9.13 4.51 -3.84
N SER A 47 9.95 3.84 -4.64
CA SER A 47 9.88 3.94 -6.11
C SER A 47 8.60 3.35 -6.69
N VAL A 48 7.86 2.55 -5.91
CA VAL A 48 6.51 2.07 -6.27
C VAL A 48 5.52 3.22 -6.33
N TYR A 49 5.55 4.12 -5.33
CA TYR A 49 4.72 5.32 -5.32
C TYR A 49 5.02 6.20 -6.53
N ASP A 50 6.29 6.45 -6.82
CA ASP A 50 6.67 7.32 -7.95
C ASP A 50 6.10 6.80 -9.29
N ARG A 51 6.15 5.49 -9.51
CA ARG A 51 5.62 4.85 -10.72
C ARG A 51 4.09 4.94 -10.79
N LEU A 52 3.40 4.67 -9.68
CA LEU A 52 1.93 4.58 -9.67
C LEU A 52 1.23 5.94 -9.55
N GLN A 53 1.85 6.90 -8.88
CA GLN A 53 1.35 8.27 -8.82
C GLN A 53 1.31 8.89 -10.22
N SER A 54 2.31 8.59 -11.08
CA SER A 54 2.31 9.02 -12.49
C SER A 54 1.15 8.44 -13.31
N ARG A 55 0.51 7.38 -12.81
CA ARG A 55 -0.65 6.70 -13.40
C ARG A 55 -1.97 7.07 -12.72
N SER A 56 -1.97 8.08 -11.84
CA SER A 56 -3.14 8.52 -11.08
C SER A 56 -3.77 7.43 -10.21
N MET A 57 -2.96 6.49 -9.71
CA MET A 57 -3.43 5.52 -8.71
C MET A 57 -3.52 6.19 -7.33
N ALA A 58 -4.50 5.76 -6.53
CA ALA A 58 -4.77 6.21 -5.17
C ALA A 58 -4.12 5.35 -4.09
N GLY A 59 -3.71 4.13 -4.46
CA GLY A 59 -3.08 3.18 -3.55
C GLY A 59 -2.76 1.84 -4.19
N ILE A 60 -2.34 0.90 -3.35
CA ILE A 60 -1.93 -0.46 -3.73
C ILE A 60 -2.42 -1.52 -2.74
N VAL A 61 -2.67 -2.71 -3.26
CA VAL A 61 -2.64 -3.95 -2.50
C VAL A 61 -1.31 -4.64 -2.74
N VAL A 62 -0.62 -5.04 -1.68
CA VAL A 62 0.69 -5.73 -1.74
C VAL A 62 0.70 -6.97 -0.84
N PRO A 63 1.58 -7.95 -1.10
CA PRO A 63 1.88 -9.00 -0.13
C PRO A 63 2.34 -8.41 1.21
N SER A 64 2.03 -9.09 2.31
CA SER A 64 2.67 -8.79 3.59
C SER A 64 4.10 -9.32 3.60
N PHE A 65 5.03 -8.50 4.09
CA PHE A 65 6.45 -8.86 4.28
C PHE A 65 6.80 -8.96 5.76
N ALA A 66 5.80 -9.04 6.64
CA ALA A 66 6.02 -9.26 8.07
C ALA A 66 6.60 -10.67 8.32
N PRO A 67 7.36 -10.88 9.40
CA PRO A 67 7.73 -12.23 9.82
C PRO A 67 6.51 -13.13 9.95
N SER A 68 6.58 -14.35 9.39
CA SER A 68 5.49 -15.33 9.38
C SER A 68 4.24 -14.93 8.58
N ALA A 69 4.33 -13.94 7.70
CA ALA A 69 3.27 -13.68 6.73
C ALA A 69 3.12 -14.85 5.74
N GLU A 70 1.88 -15.27 5.51
CA GLU A 70 1.53 -16.31 4.54
C GLU A 70 1.31 -15.73 3.15
N MET A 71 1.23 -16.63 2.15
CA MET A 71 1.02 -16.23 0.77
C MET A 71 -0.31 -15.49 0.58
N GLU A 72 -1.28 -15.57 1.48
CA GLU A 72 -2.57 -14.88 1.39
C GLU A 72 -2.62 -13.56 2.16
N ASP A 73 -1.60 -13.26 2.98
CA ASP A 73 -1.58 -12.05 3.80
C ASP A 73 -1.27 -10.82 2.96
N ARG A 74 -2.08 -9.77 3.14
CA ARG A 74 -2.05 -8.55 2.31
C ARG A 74 -2.05 -7.29 3.14
N ASN A 75 -1.41 -6.26 2.61
CA ASN A 75 -1.54 -4.90 3.09
C ASN A 75 -2.22 -4.03 2.03
N LEU A 76 -3.08 -3.12 2.49
CA LEU A 76 -3.62 -2.02 1.70
C LEU A 76 -2.87 -0.75 2.09
N VAL A 77 -2.27 -0.08 1.11
CA VAL A 77 -1.58 1.20 1.31
C VAL A 77 -2.28 2.25 0.45
N LEU A 78 -2.76 3.32 1.09
CA LEU A 78 -3.48 4.41 0.43
C LEU A 78 -2.72 5.72 0.64
N TRP A 79 -2.48 6.47 -0.44
CA TRP A 79 -1.85 7.79 -0.38
C TRP A 79 -2.77 8.92 -0.87
N ASP A 80 -3.82 8.60 -1.61
CA ASP A 80 -4.91 9.53 -1.94
C ASP A 80 -6.22 8.94 -1.44
N TRP A 81 -6.70 9.45 -0.30
CA TRP A 81 -7.95 9.04 0.31
C TRP A 81 -8.47 10.11 1.27
N GLY A 82 -9.78 10.11 1.51
CA GLY A 82 -10.41 11.06 2.44
C GLY A 82 -11.83 10.67 2.82
N PRO A 83 -12.61 11.60 3.42
CA PRO A 83 -14.01 11.36 3.78
C PRO A 83 -14.98 11.45 2.60
N ASP A 84 -14.49 11.93 1.45
CA ASP A 84 -15.27 12.26 0.26
C ASP A 84 -14.90 11.38 -0.94
N LEU A 85 -15.81 11.30 -1.90
CA LEU A 85 -15.58 10.61 -3.18
C LEU A 85 -14.55 11.39 -4.04
N PRO A 86 -13.83 10.71 -4.95
CA PRO A 86 -13.97 9.29 -5.31
C PRO A 86 -13.25 8.32 -4.36
N HIS A 87 -12.20 8.74 -3.65
CA HIS A 87 -11.37 7.87 -2.80
C HIS A 87 -11.80 7.94 -1.33
N LYS A 88 -13.05 7.59 -1.08
CA LYS A 88 -13.64 7.65 0.27
C LYS A 88 -13.24 6.46 1.13
N VAL A 89 -12.70 6.73 2.31
CA VAL A 89 -12.51 5.75 3.39
C VAL A 89 -13.35 6.14 4.60
N ALA A 90 -14.14 5.20 5.09
CA ALA A 90 -14.93 5.36 6.31
C ALA A 90 -14.44 4.37 7.36
N VAL A 91 -14.11 4.88 8.55
CA VAL A 91 -13.69 4.05 9.68
C VAL A 91 -14.93 3.58 10.44
N PHE A 92 -15.05 2.27 10.61
CA PHE A 92 -16.07 1.67 11.47
C PHE A 92 -15.46 1.33 12.83
N ASP A 93 -15.68 2.21 13.82
CA ASP A 93 -15.26 2.00 15.21
C ASP A 93 -16.42 2.29 16.18
N PRO A 94 -17.39 1.36 16.32
CA PRO A 94 -18.52 1.54 17.23
C PRO A 94 -18.10 1.62 18.70
N SER A 95 -16.90 1.15 19.03
CA SER A 95 -16.36 1.11 20.40
C SER A 95 -15.58 2.36 20.79
N GLY A 96 -15.23 3.23 19.84
CA GLY A 96 -14.43 4.43 20.06
C GLY A 96 -13.01 4.14 20.59
N ARG A 97 -12.42 2.99 20.23
CA ARG A 97 -11.10 2.58 20.71
C ARG A 97 -9.95 3.09 19.84
N LEU A 98 -10.23 3.50 18.60
CA LEU A 98 -9.20 4.03 17.73
C LEU A 98 -8.81 5.45 18.17
N PRO A 99 -7.52 5.73 18.39
CA PRO A 99 -7.04 7.09 18.62
C PRO A 99 -7.45 7.99 17.45
N LYS A 100 -7.92 9.21 17.78
CA LYS A 100 -8.28 10.23 16.79
C LYS A 100 -7.09 11.11 16.39
N ASP A 101 -5.90 10.74 16.84
CA ASP A 101 -4.62 11.42 16.68
C ASP A 101 -3.53 10.41 16.27
N GLN A 102 -2.28 10.87 16.19
CA GLN A 102 -1.14 10.04 15.77
C GLN A 102 -0.63 9.08 16.87
N LEU A 103 -1.38 8.86 17.95
CA LEU A 103 -0.96 7.98 19.05
C LEU A 103 -1.05 6.49 18.72
N SER A 104 -1.58 6.12 17.55
CA SER A 104 -1.61 4.74 17.05
C SER A 104 -0.22 4.19 16.67
N LEU A 105 0.75 5.07 16.43
CA LEU A 105 2.14 4.73 16.14
C LEU A 105 3.00 5.18 17.32
N ARG A 106 3.32 4.26 18.22
CA ARG A 106 4.33 4.44 19.28
C ARG A 106 5.43 3.41 19.12
#